data_AF-A0A3N1Y0D0-F1
#
_entry.id   AF-A0A3N1Y0D0-F1
#
_cell.length_a   1.000
_cell.length_b   1.000
_cell.length_c   1.000
_cell.angle_alpha   90.00
_cell.angle_beta   90.00
_cell.angle_gamma   90.00
#
_symmetry.space_group_name_H-M   'P 1'
#
loop_
_entity.id
_entity.type
_entity.pdbx_description
1 polymer ?
#
loop_
_entity_poly.entity_id
_entity_poly.type
_entity_poly.pdbx_seq_one_letter_code
_entity_poly.pdbx_strand_id
1 'polypeptide(L)'
;MRWLVAVAAVSLGGAAWWWSAQPRTPAELFRTRCATCHELPDVCVFAPADRPSIVDTMRSANGADAVIDPEEAARIKAYLREGLKCP
;
A
#
# COMPACT_ATOMS: atom_id res chain seq x y z
N MET A 1 -16.91 -39.45 25.19
CA MET A 1 -15.81 -38.46 25.18
C MET A 1 -14.87 -38.79 24.02
N ARG A 2 -14.43 -37.76 23.29
CA ARG A 2 -13.45 -37.76 22.17
C ARG A 2 -14.02 -37.87 20.76
N TRP A 3 -14.62 -36.76 20.33
CA TRP A 3 -14.62 -36.37 18.93
C TRP A 3 -13.18 -36.00 18.55
N LEU A 4 -12.57 -36.72 17.60
CA LEU A 4 -11.36 -36.27 16.91
C LEU A 4 -11.78 -35.85 15.51
N VAL A 5 -12.15 -34.57 15.37
CA VAL A 5 -12.27 -33.95 14.04
C VAL A 5 -10.89 -33.39 13.72
N ALA A 6 -10.19 -34.03 12.80
CA ALA A 6 -8.98 -33.49 12.19
C ALA A 6 -9.39 -32.41 11.18
N VAL A 7 -9.11 -31.15 11.52
CA VAL A 7 -9.06 -30.00 10.60
C VAL A 7 -7.68 -29.38 10.91
N ALA A 8 -6.77 -29.11 9.97
CA ALA A 8 -6.97 -28.47 8.69
C ALA A 8 -5.83 -28.84 7.72
N ALA A 9 -6.21 -29.22 6.50
CA ALA A 9 -5.34 -29.07 5.33
C ALA A 9 -5.59 -27.68 4.74
N VAL A 10 -4.79 -26.68 5.13
CA VAL A 10 -4.75 -25.37 4.44
C VAL A 10 -3.32 -24.83 4.52
N SER A 11 -2.48 -25.09 3.52
CA SER A 11 -1.16 -24.44 3.50
C SER A 11 -0.54 -24.20 2.13
N LEU A 12 -1.23 -24.45 1.00
CA LEU A 12 -0.66 -24.14 -0.32
C LEU A 12 -1.50 -23.21 -1.21
N GLY A 13 -2.75 -22.89 -0.82
CA GLY A 13 -3.58 -21.94 -1.58
C GLY A 13 -3.34 -20.46 -1.23
N GLY A 14 -3.06 -20.15 0.05
CA GLY A 14 -3.01 -18.77 0.53
C GLY A 14 -1.83 -17.95 0.00
N ALA A 15 -0.66 -18.56 -0.14
CA ALA A 15 0.54 -17.86 -0.62
C ALA A 15 0.45 -17.48 -2.11
N ALA A 16 -0.09 -18.36 -2.95
CA ALA A 16 -0.26 -18.09 -4.38
C ALA A 16 -1.28 -16.97 -4.65
N TRP A 17 -2.31 -16.85 -3.80
CA TRP A 17 -3.35 -15.82 -3.92
C TRP A 17 -2.84 -14.44 -3.47
N TRP A 18 -1.95 -14.37 -2.48
CA TRP A 18 -1.22 -13.14 -2.12
C TRP A 18 -0.39 -12.64 -3.31
N TRP A 19 0.40 -13.50 -3.96
CA TRP A 19 1.37 -13.06 -4.97
C TRP A 19 0.70 -12.48 -6.22
N SER A 20 -0.50 -12.97 -6.54
CA SER A 20 -1.30 -12.52 -7.69
C SER A 20 -1.93 -11.13 -7.50
N ALA A 21 -2.05 -10.67 -6.26
CA ALA A 21 -2.74 -9.43 -5.88
C ALA A 21 -1.80 -8.23 -5.66
N GLN A 22 -0.50 -8.37 -5.90
CA GLN A 22 0.42 -7.24 -5.73
C GLN A 22 0.14 -6.13 -6.75
N PRO A 23 0.12 -4.85 -6.33
CA PRO A 23 -0.06 -3.72 -7.24
C PRO A 23 1.05 -3.72 -8.30
N ARG A 24 0.67 -3.75 -9.59
CA ARG A 24 1.62 -3.93 -10.69
C ARG A 24 2.27 -2.62 -11.10
N THR A 25 1.57 -1.50 -10.91
CA THR A 25 2.06 -0.17 -11.24
C THR A 25 2.22 0.71 -10.00
N PRO A 26 3.11 1.73 -10.03
CA PRO A 26 3.21 2.70 -8.94
C PRO A 26 1.89 3.46 -8.67
N ALA A 27 1.08 3.69 -9.71
CA ALA A 27 -0.23 4.33 -9.57
C ALA A 27 -1.26 3.44 -8.86
N GLU A 28 -1.26 2.13 -9.12
CA GLU A 28 -2.06 1.16 -8.37
C GLU A 28 -1.54 1.02 -6.94
N LEU A 29 -0.22 0.96 -6.74
CA LEU A 29 0.39 0.88 -5.41
C LEU A 29 -0.02 2.09 -4.56
N PHE A 30 0.09 3.31 -5.10
CA PHE A 30 -0.38 4.53 -4.45
C PHE A 30 -1.86 4.45 -4.07
N ARG A 31 -2.74 4.11 -5.02
CA ARG A 31 -4.19 4.03 -4.75
C ARG A 31 -4.53 2.98 -3.70
N THR A 32 -4.01 1.78 -3.84
CA THR A 32 -4.30 0.66 -2.93
C THR A 32 -3.79 0.94 -1.53
N ARG A 33 -2.54 1.41 -1.39
CA ARG A 33 -1.94 1.60 -0.07
C ARG A 33 -2.44 2.85 0.62
N CYS A 34 -2.38 4.00 -0.06
CA CYS A 34 -2.70 5.28 0.57
C CYS A 34 -4.22 5.46 0.82
N ALA A 35 -5.10 4.66 0.20
CA ALA A 35 -6.53 4.65 0.50
C ALA A 35 -6.94 3.68 1.63
N THR A 36 -5.98 2.97 2.26
CA THR A 36 -6.28 1.94 3.27
C THR A 36 -6.97 2.50 4.51
N CYS A 37 -6.55 3.69 4.96
CA CYS A 37 -7.03 4.29 6.19
C CYS A 37 -8.16 5.30 5.98
N HIS A 38 -8.17 6.00 4.83
CA HIS A 38 -9.13 7.03 4.49
C HIS A 38 -9.17 7.23 2.96
N GLU A 39 -10.16 7.96 2.47
CA GLU A 39 -10.23 8.36 1.06
C GLU A 39 -9.06 9.29 0.70
N LEU A 40 -8.54 9.18 -0.52
CA LEU A 40 -7.40 9.97 -0.96
C LEU A 40 -7.79 11.43 -1.21
N PRO A 41 -7.17 12.39 -0.49
CA PRO A 41 -7.38 13.80 -0.79
C PRO A 41 -6.70 14.17 -2.12
N ASP A 42 -7.05 15.35 -2.63
CA ASP A 42 -6.34 15.92 -3.79
C ASP A 42 -4.91 16.31 -3.40
N VAL A 43 -3.94 15.51 -3.83
CA VAL A 43 -2.50 15.78 -3.62
C VAL A 43 -1.93 16.74 -4.66
N CYS A 44 -2.70 17.12 -5.69
CA CYS A 44 -2.27 18.06 -6.72
C CYS A 44 -2.20 19.50 -6.22
N VAL A 45 -2.79 19.80 -5.06
CA VAL A 45 -2.63 21.08 -4.36
C VAL A 45 -1.18 21.34 -3.92
N PHE A 46 -0.35 20.29 -3.84
CA PHE A 46 1.07 20.40 -3.52
C PHE A 46 1.94 20.38 -4.78
N ALA A 47 3.06 21.11 -4.74
CA ALA A 47 4.08 21.05 -5.79
C ALA A 47 4.67 19.62 -5.89
N PRO A 48 5.05 19.14 -7.09
CA PRO A 48 5.54 17.77 -7.26
C PRO A 48 6.74 17.42 -6.35
N ALA A 49 7.62 18.38 -6.07
CA ALA A 49 8.77 18.19 -5.19
C ALA A 49 8.39 17.90 -3.73
N ASP A 50 7.24 18.41 -3.28
CA ASP A 50 6.80 18.36 -1.88
C ASP A 50 5.92 17.13 -1.58
N ARG A 51 5.21 16.60 -2.58
CA ARG A 51 4.30 15.45 -2.40
C ARG A 51 4.94 14.22 -1.73
N PRO A 52 6.22 13.86 -1.96
CA PRO A 52 6.86 12.76 -1.25
C PRO A 52 6.84 12.88 0.28
N SER A 53 6.87 14.11 0.82
CA SER A 53 6.83 14.35 2.26
C SER A 53 5.52 13.86 2.90
N ILE A 54 4.42 13.82 2.14
CA ILE A 54 3.13 13.28 2.60
C ILE A 54 3.29 11.81 3.01
N VAL A 55 4.01 11.02 2.21
CA VAL A 55 4.27 9.60 2.51
C VAL A 55 5.10 9.47 3.77
N ASP A 56 6.10 10.34 3.96
CA ASP A 56 6.95 10.33 5.15
C ASP A 56 6.13 10.71 6.40
N THR A 57 5.25 11.72 6.33
CA THR A 57 4.34 12.09 7.43
C THR A 57 3.33 10.99 7.74
N MET A 58 2.73 10.36 6.72
CA MET A 58 1.77 9.28 6.94
C MET A 58 2.42 8.08 7.62
N ARG A 59 3.64 7.70 7.20
CA ARG A 59 4.37 6.57 7.79
C ARG A 59 4.85 6.87 9.20
N SER A 60 5.46 8.03 9.43
CA SER A 60 6.10 8.34 10.72
C SER A 60 5.15 8.85 11.81
N ALA A 61 4.07 9.52 11.42
CA ALA A 61 3.17 10.19 12.38
C ALA A 61 1.73 9.63 12.37
N ASN A 62 1.33 8.86 11.35
CA ASN A 62 -0.07 8.41 11.19
C ASN A 62 -0.21 6.88 11.04
N GLY A 63 0.85 6.11 11.37
CA GLY A 63 0.80 4.65 11.41
C GLY A 63 0.75 3.95 10.05
N ALA A 64 1.01 4.67 8.95
CA ALA A 64 1.01 4.05 7.62
C ALA A 64 2.23 3.12 7.40
N ASP A 65 3.21 3.12 8.28
CA ASP A 65 4.32 2.15 8.29
C ASP A 65 3.85 0.70 8.51
N ALA A 66 2.69 0.51 9.13
CA ALA A 66 2.06 -0.81 9.29
C ALA A 66 1.54 -1.41 7.97
N VAL A 67 1.32 -0.58 6.94
CA VAL A 67 0.71 -1.01 5.66
C VAL A 67 1.52 -0.60 4.43
N ILE A 68 2.55 0.23 4.59
CA ILE A 68 3.49 0.66 3.56
C ILE A 68 4.91 0.40 4.05
N ASP A 69 5.56 -0.61 3.46
CA ASP A 69 6.95 -0.92 3.76
C ASP A 69 7.92 0.11 3.13
N PRO A 70 9.22 0.09 3.48
CA PRO A 70 10.19 1.05 2.94
C PRO A 70 10.35 1.04 1.41
N GLU A 71 10.23 -0.12 0.76
CA GLU A 71 10.36 -0.25 -0.69
C GLU A 71 9.13 0.33 -1.39
N GLU A 72 7.93 -0.01 -0.90
CA GLU A 72 6.67 0.56 -1.38
C GLU A 72 6.66 2.08 -1.19
N ALA A 73 7.13 2.57 -0.05
CA ALA A 73 7.24 4.01 0.20
C ALA A 73 8.13 4.70 -0.83
N ALA A 74 9.29 4.13 -1.19
CA ALA A 74 10.18 4.68 -2.19
C ALA A 74 9.49 4.77 -3.57
N ARG A 75 8.78 3.70 -3.97
CA ARG A 75 8.04 3.64 -5.25
C ARG A 75 6.89 4.65 -5.31
N ILE A 76 6.12 4.79 -4.23
CA ILE A 76 5.03 5.77 -4.14
C ILE A 76 5.61 7.19 -4.18
N LYS A 77 6.69 7.48 -3.45
CA LYS A 77 7.35 8.79 -3.46
C LYS A 77 7.83 9.19 -4.86
N ALA A 78 8.46 8.27 -5.59
CA ALA A 78 8.87 8.51 -6.98
C ALA A 78 7.65 8.79 -7.88
N TYR A 79 6.57 8.00 -7.73
CA TYR A 79 5.34 8.23 -8.48
C TYR A 79 4.72 9.61 -8.20
N LEU A 80 4.60 10.01 -6.93
CA LEU A 80 4.01 11.30 -6.58
C LEU A 80 4.82 12.49 -7.12
N ARG A 81 6.15 12.35 -7.18
CA ARG A 81 7.05 13.39 -7.69
C ARG A 81 7.05 13.50 -9.22
N GLU A 82 7.10 12.36 -9.91
CA GLU A 82 7.45 12.32 -11.34
C GLU A 82 6.37 11.70 -12.22
N GLY A 83 5.60 10.75 -11.67
CA GLY A 83 4.62 9.95 -12.44
C GLY A 83 3.17 10.40 -12.33
N LEU A 84 2.80 11.12 -11.26
CA LEU A 84 1.45 11.61 -11.04
C LEU A 84 1.21 12.85 -11.89
N LYS A 85 0.30 12.72 -12.87
CA LYS A 85 -0.18 13.83 -13.70
C LYS A 85 -1.38 14.48 -13.02
N CYS A 86 -1.24 15.76 -12.72
CA CYS A 86 -2.33 16.60 -12.22
C CYS A 86 -3.01 17.33 -13.39
N PRO A 87 -4.33 17.55 -13.30
CA PRO A 87 -5.09 18.30 -14.31
C PRO A 87 -4.66 19.78 -14.37
#